data_AF-A0A6H9Y4P2-F1
#
_entry.id   AF-A0A6H9Y4P2-F1
#
_cell.length_a   1.000
_cell.length_b   1.000
_cell.length_c   1.000
_cell.angle_alpha   90.00
_cell.angle_beta   90.00
_cell.angle_gamma   90.00
#
_symmetry.space_group_name_H-M   'P 1'
#
loop_
_entity.id
_entity.type
_entity.pdbx_description
1 polymer ?
#
loop_
_entity_poly.entity_id
_entity_poly.type
_entity_poly.pdbx_seq_one_letter_code
_entity_poly.pdbx_strand_id
1 'polypeptide(L)'
;MANKLELPGNWVCNGRELKPKNNPSSTNTWLFDGREIKPKMNASSSNTWLWDGKELKPKIGASSSNTWVIENGKVKPKLGANSANTYEIGNLSILAVAGKLLFRLW
;
A
#
# COMPACT_ATOMS: atom_id res chain seq x y z
N MET A 1 11.30 4.55 18.85
CA MET A 1 10.10 3.74 18.57
C MET A 1 10.02 3.56 17.07
N ALA A 2 10.09 2.33 16.56
CA ALA A 2 9.95 2.08 15.12
C ALA A 2 8.46 2.02 14.77
N ASN A 3 8.02 2.78 13.77
CA ASN A 3 6.63 2.74 13.32
C ASN A 3 6.40 1.44 12.53
N LYS A 4 5.99 0.37 13.20
CA LYS A 4 5.70 -0.89 12.52
C LYS A 4 4.39 -0.77 11.75
N LEU A 5 4.38 -1.18 10.49
CA LEU A 5 3.13 -1.30 9.74
C LEU A 5 2.36 -2.51 10.25
N GLU A 6 1.10 -2.27 10.58
CA GLU A 6 0.16 -3.29 10.99
C GLU A 6 -1.18 -2.99 10.32
N LEU A 7 -1.77 -4.01 9.68
CA LEU A 7 -3.08 -3.87 9.08
C LEU A 7 -4.13 -3.80 10.21
N PRO A 8 -5.09 -2.86 10.18
CA PRO A 8 -6.13 -2.81 11.20
C PRO A 8 -6.90 -4.13 11.26
N GLY A 9 -7.27 -4.55 12.46
CA GLY A 9 -7.91 -5.86 12.70
C GLY A 9 -9.23 -6.06 11.96
N ASN A 10 -9.86 -4.98 11.48
CA ASN A 10 -11.08 -5.00 10.66
C ASN A 10 -10.81 -5.20 9.16
N TRP A 11 -9.55 -5.34 8.75
CA TRP A 11 -9.16 -5.62 7.38
C TRP A 11 -8.42 -6.95 7.30
N VAL A 12 -8.48 -7.57 6.12
CA VAL A 12 -7.78 -8.81 5.83
C VAL A 12 -7.08 -8.67 4.48
N CYS A 13 -5.82 -9.08 4.41
CA CYS A 13 -5.02 -9.10 3.20
C CYS A 13 -4.46 -10.51 3.01
N ASN A 14 -4.77 -11.15 1.88
CA ASN A 14 -4.22 -12.47 1.53
C ASN A 14 -3.03 -12.38 0.56
N GLY A 15 -2.47 -11.19 0.39
CA GLY A 15 -1.35 -10.90 -0.53
C GLY A 15 -1.77 -10.53 -1.94
N ARG A 16 -2.96 -10.93 -2.41
CA ARG A 16 -3.53 -10.54 -3.72
C ARG A 16 -4.79 -9.69 -3.61
N GLU A 17 -5.52 -9.81 -2.53
CA GLU A 17 -6.77 -9.11 -2.25
C GLU A 17 -6.73 -8.55 -0.82
N LEU A 18 -7.08 -7.27 -0.70
CA LEU A 18 -7.23 -6.55 0.56
C LEU A 18 -8.68 -6.06 0.64
N LYS A 19 -9.37 -6.44 1.71
CA LYS A 19 -10.77 -6.10 1.93
C LYS A 19 -11.10 -5.96 3.41
N PRO A 20 -12.16 -5.21 3.77
CA PRO A 20 -12.65 -5.22 5.14
C PRO A 20 -13.20 -6.62 5.48
N LYS A 21 -13.04 -7.02 6.74
CA LYS A 21 -13.62 -8.24 7.29
C LYS A 21 -15.15 -8.16 7.36
N ASN A 22 -15.66 -7.00 7.74
CA ASN A 22 -17.09 -6.74 7.83
C ASN A 22 -17.57 -6.07 6.53
N ASN A 23 -18.58 -6.67 5.88
CA ASN A 23 -19.18 -6.17 4.64
C ASN A 23 -18.16 -5.92 3.50
N PRO A 24 -17.42 -6.96 3.06
CA PRO A 24 -16.55 -6.81 1.90
C PRO A 24 -17.37 -6.51 0.64
N SER A 25 -17.11 -5.35 0.03
CA SER A 25 -17.70 -4.94 -1.24
C SER A 25 -16.60 -4.73 -2.28
N SER A 26 -16.95 -4.83 -3.56
CA SER A 26 -16.02 -4.57 -4.68
C SER A 26 -15.45 -3.15 -4.66
N THR A 27 -16.17 -2.18 -4.08
CA THR A 27 -15.72 -0.79 -3.92
C THR A 27 -14.68 -0.62 -2.82
N ASN A 28 -14.74 -1.44 -1.76
CA ASN A 28 -13.81 -1.42 -0.63
C ASN A 28 -12.77 -2.55 -0.71
N THR A 29 -12.65 -3.19 -1.88
CA THR A 29 -11.70 -4.26 -2.13
C THR A 29 -10.61 -3.78 -3.07
N TRP A 30 -9.37 -4.10 -2.75
CA TRP A 30 -8.20 -3.79 -3.56
C TRP A 30 -7.52 -5.07 -3.99
N LEU A 31 -7.04 -5.06 -5.22
CA LEU A 31 -6.36 -6.19 -5.84
C LEU A 31 -4.92 -5.83 -6.14
N PHE A 32 -4.04 -6.81 -5.96
CA PHE A 32 -2.64 -6.76 -6.34
C PHE A 32 -2.29 -7.92 -7.26
N ASP A 33 -1.83 -7.59 -8.45
CA ASP A 33 -1.46 -8.57 -9.48
C ASP A 33 0.05 -8.87 -9.53
N GLY A 34 0.81 -8.47 -8.51
CA GLY A 34 2.27 -8.59 -8.51
C GLY A 34 2.99 -7.35 -9.05
N ARG A 35 2.33 -6.58 -9.92
CA ARG A 35 2.87 -5.32 -10.48
C ARG A 35 1.97 -4.10 -10.26
N GLU A 36 0.66 -4.30 -10.20
CA GLU A 36 -0.31 -3.21 -10.08
C GLU A 36 -1.24 -3.43 -8.90
N ILE A 37 -1.49 -2.36 -8.13
CA ILE A 37 -2.47 -2.29 -7.06
C ILE A 37 -3.61 -1.39 -7.52
N LYS A 38 -4.84 -1.92 -7.58
CA LYS A 38 -6.01 -1.19 -8.06
C LYS A 38 -7.27 -1.58 -7.29
N PRO A 39 -8.29 -0.71 -7.19
CA PRO A 39 -9.53 -1.12 -6.57
C PRO A 39 -10.21 -2.16 -7.47
N LYS A 40 -10.94 -3.09 -6.87
CA LYS A 40 -11.64 -4.16 -7.59
C LYS A 40 -12.75 -3.61 -8.46
N MET A 41 -13.38 -2.51 -8.03
CA MET A 41 -14.40 -1.77 -8.77
C MET A 41 -13.94 -0.34 -9.04
N ASN A 42 -14.32 0.23 -10.19
CA ASN A 42 -13.93 1.58 -10.62
C ASN A 42 -12.40 1.78 -10.67
N ALA A 43 -11.66 0.74 -11.07
CA ALA A 43 -10.24 0.85 -11.33
C ALA A 43 -9.98 1.86 -12.45
N SER A 44 -9.29 2.94 -12.10
CA SER A 44 -8.83 3.95 -13.04
C SER A 44 -7.34 4.17 -12.86
N SER A 45 -6.67 4.68 -13.89
CA SER A 45 -5.23 4.96 -13.84
C SER A 45 -4.86 5.93 -12.71
N SER A 46 -5.77 6.83 -12.31
CA SER A 46 -5.59 7.76 -11.19
C SER A 46 -5.61 7.09 -9.82
N ASN A 47 -6.37 6.00 -9.66
CA ASN A 47 -6.47 5.22 -8.42
C ASN A 47 -5.69 3.90 -8.49
N THR A 48 -4.83 3.75 -9.49
CA THR A 48 -3.96 2.58 -9.66
C THR A 48 -2.55 2.93 -9.23
N TRP A 49 -1.91 2.03 -8.53
CA TRP A 49 -0.53 2.14 -8.10
C TRP A 49 0.32 1.04 -8.73
N LEU A 50 1.55 1.38 -9.05
CA LEU A 50 2.53 0.49 -9.64
C LEU A 50 3.55 0.10 -8.57
N TRP A 51 3.85 -1.19 -8.55
CA TRP A 51 4.87 -1.80 -7.74
C TRP A 51 5.90 -2.48 -8.63
N ASP A 52 7.15 -2.06 -8.51
CA ASP A 52 8.25 -2.56 -9.34
C ASP A 52 9.20 -3.49 -8.55
N GLY A 53 8.79 -3.99 -7.38
CA GLY A 53 9.65 -4.78 -6.50
C GLY A 53 10.53 -3.95 -5.56
N LYS A 54 10.74 -2.67 -5.87
CA LYS A 54 11.48 -1.71 -5.03
C LYS A 54 10.69 -0.45 -4.70
N GLU A 55 9.90 0.05 -5.65
CA GLU A 55 9.20 1.32 -5.52
C GLU A 55 7.69 1.14 -5.72
N LEU A 56 6.91 1.81 -4.87
CA LEU A 56 5.46 1.92 -4.95
C LEU A 56 5.10 3.36 -5.32
N LYS A 57 4.50 3.56 -6.49
CA LYS A 57 4.16 4.90 -7.03
C LYS A 57 2.80 4.91 -7.70
N PRO A 58 2.09 6.04 -7.78
CA PRO A 58 0.83 6.08 -8.50
C PRO A 58 1.10 5.88 -9.99
N LYS A 59 0.17 5.26 -10.71
CA LYS A 59 0.32 4.98 -12.15
C LYS A 59 0.32 6.26 -12.97
N ILE A 60 -0.46 7.26 -12.55
CA ILE A 60 -0.53 8.60 -13.15
C ILE A 60 -0.12 9.63 -12.11
N GLY A 61 0.63 10.65 -12.53
CA GLY A 61 1.08 11.71 -11.63
C GLY A 61 2.14 11.25 -10.62
N ALA A 62 2.90 10.20 -10.95
CA ALA A 62 4.01 9.74 -10.14
C ALA A 62 5.03 10.87 -9.93
N SER A 63 5.21 11.27 -8.67
CA SER A 63 6.22 12.23 -8.24
C SER A 63 7.00 11.65 -7.07
N SER A 64 8.20 12.17 -6.82
CA SER A 64 9.03 11.72 -5.70
C SER A 64 8.35 11.89 -4.33
N SER A 65 7.44 12.87 -4.20
CA SER A 65 6.68 13.11 -2.97
C SER A 65 5.59 12.06 -2.71
N ASN A 66 5.04 11.47 -3.76
CA ASN A 66 3.99 10.44 -3.68
C ASN A 66 4.54 9.04 -4.01
N THR A 67 5.85 8.87 -4.08
CA THR A 67 6.51 7.57 -4.31
C THR A 67 7.06 7.06 -2.98
N TRP A 68 6.87 5.78 -2.72
CA TRP A 68 7.41 5.09 -1.57
C TRP A 68 8.47 4.09 -2.01
N VAL A 69 9.60 4.08 -1.32
CA VAL A 69 10.71 3.16 -1.56
C VAL A 69 10.72 2.12 -0.46
N ILE A 70 10.87 0.88 -0.86
CA ILE A 70 10.92 -0.28 0.01
C ILE A 70 12.28 -0.92 -0.11
N GLU A 71 13.05 -0.82 0.97
CA GLU A 71 14.40 -1.36 1.06
C GLU A 71 14.64 -1.88 2.47
N ASN A 72 15.36 -3.01 2.56
CA ASN A 72 15.76 -3.61 3.83
C ASN A 72 14.59 -3.84 4.82
N GLY A 73 13.45 -4.32 4.31
CA GLY A 73 12.25 -4.58 5.12
C GLY A 73 11.52 -3.33 5.64
N LYS A 74 11.90 -2.14 5.17
CA LYS A 74 11.32 -0.86 5.56
C LYS A 74 10.71 -0.16 4.35
N VAL A 75 9.64 0.59 4.56
CA VAL A 75 9.04 1.48 3.59
C VAL A 75 9.18 2.92 4.05
N LYS A 76 9.60 3.80 3.14
CA LYS A 76 9.80 5.23 3.40
C LYS A 76 9.42 6.03 2.17
N PRO A 77 8.98 7.30 2.31
CA PRO A 77 8.74 8.13 1.14
C PRO A 77 10.07 8.37 0.41
N LYS A 78 10.04 8.42 -0.91
CA LYS A 78 11.24 8.65 -1.74
C LYS A 78 11.86 10.01 -1.45
N LEU A 79 11.03 11.01 -1.18
CA LEU A 79 11.43 12.36 -0.82
C LEU A 79 10.95 12.71 0.58
N GLY A 80 11.81 13.32 1.40
CA GLY A 80 11.45 13.73 2.76
C GLY A 80 11.31 12.56 3.76
N ALA A 81 12.00 11.44 3.51
CA ALA A 81 12.07 10.34 4.47
C ALA A 81 12.62 10.81 5.82
N ASN A 82 11.86 10.55 6.88
CA ASN A 82 12.25 10.80 8.25
C ASN A 82 11.79 9.65 9.14
N SER A 83 12.19 9.65 10.41
CA SER A 83 11.87 8.58 11.36
C SER A 83 10.36 8.43 11.64
N ALA A 84 9.56 9.48 11.47
CA ALA A 84 8.11 9.42 11.63
C ALA A 84 7.41 8.78 10.42
N ASN A 85 7.97 8.98 9.22
CA ASN A 85 7.39 8.52 7.96
C ASN A 85 8.04 7.23 7.42
N THR A 86 8.97 6.65 8.18
CA THR A 86 9.62 5.38 7.86
C THR A 86 8.98 4.29 8.67
N TYR A 87 8.51 3.25 7.98
CA TYR A 87 7.80 2.17 8.61
C TYR A 87 8.43 0.81 8.35
N GLU A 88 8.36 -0.08 9.32
CA GLU A 88 8.82 -1.46 9.16
C GLU A 88 7.69 -2.33 8.60
N ILE A 89 7.95 -3.01 7.49
CA ILE A 89 6.97 -3.87 6.80
C ILE A 89 6.80 -5.20 7.55
N GLY A 90 7.90 -5.71 8.12
CA GLY A 90 7.93 -7.02 8.75
C GLY A 90 7.55 -8.12 7.76
N ASN A 91 6.51 -8.88 8.09
CA ASN A 91 6.02 -10.00 7.28
C ASN A 91 4.74 -9.67 6.48
N LEU A 92 4.41 -8.37 6.34
CA LEU A 92 3.23 -7.95 5.59
C LEU A 92 3.47 -8.01 4.08
N SER A 93 2.43 -8.38 3.34
CA SER A 93 2.45 -8.25 1.88
C SER A 93 2.44 -6.78 1.45
N ILE A 94 3.01 -6.49 0.29
CA ILE A 94 3.02 -5.13 -0.28
C ILE A 94 1.62 -4.51 -0.39
N LEU A 95 0.60 -5.33 -0.66
CA LEU A 95 -0.77 -4.86 -0.70
C LEU A 95 -1.28 -4.37 0.67
N ALA A 96 -0.86 -5.00 1.77
CA ALA A 96 -1.20 -4.53 3.12
C ALA A 96 -0.46 -3.23 3.46
N VAL A 97 0.80 -3.12 3.04
CA VAL A 97 1.62 -1.88 3.17
C VAL A 97 0.95 -0.73 2.42
N ALA A 98 0.62 -0.96 1.15
CA ALA A 98 -0.14 -0.03 0.33
C ALA A 98 -1.49 0.31 0.97
N GLY A 99 -2.16 -0.70 1.56
CA GLY A 99 -3.38 -0.52 2.33
C GLY A 99 -3.27 0.57 3.38
N LYS A 100 -2.26 0.47 4.24
CA LYS A 100 -2.05 1.44 5.32
C LYS A 100 -1.59 2.80 4.80
N LEU A 101 -0.62 2.82 3.89
CA LEU A 101 -0.01 4.07 3.39
C LEU A 101 -0.94 4.87 2.48
N LEU A 102 -1.60 4.19 1.54
CA LEU A 102 -2.38 4.82 0.48
C LEU A 102 -3.82 5.05 0.90
N PHE A 103 -4.46 4.03 1.50
CA PHE A 103 -5.87 4.12 1.89
C PHE A 103 -6.03 4.66 3.31
N ARG A 104 -4.93 5.01 3.98
CA ARG A 104 -4.91 5.57 5.34
C ARG A 104 -5.73 4.71 6.30
N LEU A 105 -5.53 3.39 6.23
CA LEU A 105 -6.15 2.42 7.12
C LEU A 105 -5.44 2.47 8.47
N TRP A 106 -5.92 3.35 9.35
CA TRP A 106 -5.45 3.49 10.74
C TRP A 106 -6.25 2.60 11.68
#